data_AF-A0A2V5ZTR6-F1
#
_entry.id   AF-A0A2V5ZTR6-F1
#
_cell.length_a   1.000
_cell.length_b   1.000
_cell.length_c   1.000
_cell.angle_alpha   90.00
_cell.angle_beta   90.00
_cell.angle_gamma   90.00
#
_symmetry.space_group_name_H-M   'P 1'
#
loop_
_entity.id
_entity.type
_entity.pdbx_description
1 polymer ?
#
loop_
_entity_poly.entity_id
_entity_poly.type
_entity_poly.pdbx_seq_one_letter_code
_entity_poly.pdbx_strand_id
1 'polypeptide(L)'
;MSFRLQEIIHAIEQGPAYRYLSYVVGVIFFATIAVFYDSALYRNLSTVEGMDAAQLARNISQGKGYTTDFVRPFSIYLLQKHRGETNALPELHPDLANPPAYPALLAGTLKFMRGDYEIRTGIDKFRIYGPDMWITGVNQALFQVAVGLVFLIARRLFDPSVAWVAAGIVMGTELLWRFSNAGLPTLLLVVLFLGLCWALARIDFLGRDTTDTHDRQILFLGALMGV
;
A
#
# COMPACT_ATOMS: atom_id res chain seq x y z
N MET A 1 -42.14 8.43 -0.19
CA MET A 1 -40.73 8.85 0.00
C MET A 1 -39.88 8.39 -1.20
N SER A 2 -40.31 8.62 -2.44
CA SER A 2 -39.69 8.10 -3.69
C SER A 2 -38.95 9.16 -4.52
N PHE A 3 -39.08 10.45 -4.17
CA PHE A 3 -38.52 11.56 -4.95
C PHE A 3 -36.99 11.54 -5.08
N ARG A 4 -36.25 11.05 -4.08
CA ARG A 4 -34.77 11.04 -4.13
C ARG A 4 -34.18 10.06 -5.14
N LEU A 5 -34.84 8.93 -5.43
CA LEU A 5 -34.29 7.92 -6.32
C LEU A 5 -34.42 8.36 -7.80
N GLN A 6 -35.55 8.95 -8.16
CA GLN A 6 -35.78 9.51 -9.49
C GLN A 6 -34.87 10.71 -9.77
N GLU A 7 -34.63 11.59 -8.80
CA GLU A 7 -33.69 12.71 -8.96
C GLU A 7 -32.25 12.23 -9.20
N ILE A 8 -31.80 11.18 -8.50
CA ILE A 8 -30.48 10.56 -8.72
C ILE A 8 -30.40 9.94 -10.11
N ILE A 9 -31.42 9.19 -10.54
CA ILE A 9 -31.47 8.56 -11.87
C ILE A 9 -31.50 9.64 -12.96
N HIS A 10 -32.31 10.67 -12.80
CA HIS A 10 -32.44 11.75 -13.77
C HIS A 10 -31.17 12.61 -13.87
N ALA A 11 -30.49 12.85 -12.74
CA ALA A 11 -29.19 13.52 -12.72
C ALA A 11 -28.09 12.68 -13.40
N ILE A 12 -28.17 11.34 -13.29
CA ILE A 12 -27.27 10.41 -13.98
C ILE A 12 -27.59 10.34 -15.48
N GLU A 13 -28.84 10.50 -15.89
CA GLU A 13 -29.30 10.30 -17.28
C GLU A 13 -29.25 11.57 -18.14
N GLN A 14 -29.46 12.76 -17.55
CA GLN A 14 -29.54 14.04 -18.29
C GLN A 14 -28.42 15.03 -17.97
N GLY A 15 -27.58 14.77 -16.96
CA GLY A 15 -26.56 15.72 -16.49
C GLY A 15 -25.12 15.47 -17.03
N PRO A 16 -24.21 16.44 -16.88
CA PRO A 16 -22.76 16.25 -17.10
C PRO A 16 -22.16 15.15 -16.20
N ALA A 17 -22.90 14.72 -15.17
CA ALA A 17 -22.59 13.59 -14.30
C ALA A 17 -22.38 12.27 -15.07
N TYR A 18 -23.13 12.03 -16.16
CA TYR A 18 -22.95 10.84 -17.00
C TYR A 18 -21.54 10.74 -17.59
N ARG A 19 -20.99 11.91 -17.99
CA ARG A 19 -19.65 11.98 -18.60
C ARG A 19 -18.56 11.65 -17.57
N TYR A 20 -18.67 12.19 -16.35
CA TYR A 20 -17.75 11.86 -15.26
C TYR A 20 -17.87 10.41 -14.80
N LEU A 21 -19.10 9.89 -14.69
CA LEU A 21 -19.35 8.50 -14.35
C LEU A 21 -18.71 7.56 -15.39
N SER A 22 -18.88 7.85 -16.67
CA SER A 22 -18.25 7.10 -17.76
C SER A 22 -16.72 7.09 -17.66
N TYR A 23 -16.09 8.21 -17.32
CA TYR A 23 -14.64 8.25 -17.11
C TYR A 23 -14.18 7.44 -15.89
N VAL A 24 -14.88 7.57 -14.76
CA VAL A 24 -14.57 6.80 -13.55
C VAL A 24 -14.70 5.30 -13.80
N VAL A 25 -15.78 4.88 -14.46
CA VAL A 25 -16.00 3.47 -14.82
C VAL A 25 -14.93 2.99 -15.79
N GLY A 26 -14.56 3.79 -16.80
CA GLY A 26 -13.49 3.45 -17.74
C GLY A 26 -12.13 3.27 -17.06
N VAL A 27 -11.79 4.14 -16.11
CA VAL A 27 -10.54 4.06 -15.34
C VAL A 27 -10.54 2.84 -14.44
N ILE A 28 -11.64 2.56 -13.74
CA ILE A 28 -11.78 1.37 -12.89
C ILE A 28 -11.66 0.10 -13.73
N PHE A 29 -12.30 0.07 -14.91
CA PHE A 29 -12.23 -1.05 -15.84
C PHE A 29 -10.79 -1.30 -16.31
N PHE A 30 -10.07 -0.26 -16.73
CA PHE A 30 -8.68 -0.38 -17.16
C PHE A 30 -7.76 -0.80 -16.01
N ALA A 31 -7.94 -0.22 -14.83
CA ALA A 31 -7.20 -0.61 -13.63
C ALA A 31 -7.44 -2.08 -13.26
N THR A 32 -8.68 -2.55 -13.37
CA THR A 32 -9.06 -3.95 -13.10
C THR A 32 -8.38 -4.89 -14.09
N ILE A 33 -8.38 -4.56 -15.39
CA ILE A 33 -7.68 -5.35 -16.41
C ILE A 33 -6.19 -5.39 -16.12
N ALA A 34 -5.58 -4.24 -15.80
CA ALA A 34 -4.15 -4.16 -15.53
C ALA A 34 -3.77 -5.01 -14.31
N VAL A 35 -4.53 -4.89 -13.21
CA VAL A 35 -4.39 -5.72 -12.00
C VAL A 35 -4.56 -7.21 -12.33
N PHE A 36 -5.56 -7.57 -13.14
CA PHE A 36 -5.79 -8.96 -13.52
C PHE A 36 -4.64 -9.52 -14.38
N TYR A 37 -4.22 -8.78 -15.39
CA TYR A 37 -3.10 -9.16 -16.27
C TYR A 37 -1.82 -9.37 -15.47
N ASP A 38 -1.53 -8.43 -14.57
CA ASP A 38 -0.34 -8.45 -13.73
C ASP A 38 -0.36 -9.63 -12.73
N SER A 39 -1.53 -9.90 -12.14
CA SER A 39 -1.74 -11.06 -11.27
C SER A 39 -1.64 -12.38 -12.01
N ALA A 40 -2.10 -12.45 -13.27
CA ALA A 40 -2.01 -13.64 -14.11
C ALA A 40 -0.57 -13.93 -14.55
N LEU A 41 0.27 -12.90 -14.68
CA LEU A 41 1.68 -13.03 -15.05
C LEU A 41 2.62 -13.18 -13.85
N TYR A 42 2.09 -13.09 -12.63
CA TYR A 42 2.86 -13.12 -11.39
C TYR A 42 3.60 -14.47 -11.20
N ARG A 43 4.89 -14.38 -10.86
CA ARG A 43 5.78 -15.54 -10.67
C ARG A 43 6.45 -15.56 -9.28
N ASN A 44 5.65 -15.30 -8.24
CA ASN A 44 6.13 -15.11 -6.85
C ASN A 44 7.02 -13.87 -6.68
N LEU A 45 7.38 -13.60 -5.42
CA LEU A 45 8.27 -12.51 -5.07
C LEU A 45 9.63 -12.76 -5.74
N SER A 46 10.13 -11.76 -6.44
CA SER A 46 11.39 -11.85 -7.20
C SER A 46 12.57 -11.15 -6.51
N THR A 47 12.31 -10.39 -5.46
CA THR A 47 13.33 -9.62 -4.73
C THR A 47 13.62 -10.24 -3.37
N VAL A 48 14.88 -10.16 -2.93
CA VAL A 48 15.32 -10.72 -1.64
C VAL A 48 14.68 -9.93 -0.49
N GLU A 49 14.58 -8.62 -0.63
CA GLU A 49 13.99 -7.72 0.35
C GLU A 49 12.48 -7.96 0.50
N GLY A 50 11.77 -8.21 -0.61
CA GLY A 50 10.36 -8.57 -0.58
C GLY A 50 10.12 -9.91 0.11
N MET A 51 10.98 -10.90 -0.14
CA MET A 51 10.92 -12.20 0.54
C MET A 51 11.17 -12.09 2.04
N ASP A 52 12.15 -11.30 2.47
CA ASP A 52 12.45 -11.06 3.89
C ASP A 52 11.31 -10.29 4.59
N ALA A 53 10.73 -9.27 3.96
CA ALA A 53 9.55 -8.59 4.50
C ALA A 53 8.34 -9.52 4.61
N ALA A 54 8.13 -10.39 3.62
CA ALA A 54 7.09 -11.41 3.63
C ALA A 54 7.30 -12.42 4.77
N GLN A 55 8.54 -12.88 4.96
CA GLN A 55 8.91 -13.78 6.04
C GLN A 55 8.68 -13.15 7.42
N LEU A 56 9.12 -11.91 7.60
CA LEU A 56 8.90 -11.16 8.84
C LEU A 56 7.40 -10.98 9.13
N ALA A 57 6.60 -10.66 8.11
CA ALA A 57 5.16 -10.56 8.23
C ALA A 57 4.49 -11.89 8.66
N ARG A 58 4.98 -13.03 8.17
CA ARG A 58 4.53 -14.37 8.59
C ARG A 58 4.89 -14.66 10.05
N ASN A 59 6.09 -14.29 10.48
CA ASN A 59 6.49 -14.47 11.88
C ASN A 59 5.61 -13.64 12.83
N ILE A 60 5.30 -12.40 12.45
CA ILE A 60 4.37 -11.54 13.20
C ILE A 60 2.94 -12.13 13.19
N SER A 61 2.44 -12.61 12.04
CA SER A 61 1.08 -13.16 11.94
C SER A 61 0.90 -14.44 12.77
N GLN A 62 1.96 -15.26 12.86
CA GLN A 62 2.01 -16.49 13.68
C GLN A 62 2.24 -16.22 15.18
N GLY A 63 2.46 -14.97 15.59
CA GLY A 63 2.70 -14.63 16.99
C GLY A 63 4.13 -14.92 17.48
N LYS A 64 5.08 -15.16 16.58
CA LYS A 64 6.51 -15.33 16.92
C LYS A 64 7.20 -14.01 17.28
N GLY A 65 6.54 -12.89 17.02
CA GLY A 65 7.06 -11.54 17.26
C GLY A 65 7.79 -10.97 16.05
N TYR A 66 8.54 -9.89 16.28
CA TYR A 66 9.30 -9.18 15.24
C TYR A 66 10.67 -9.84 15.03
N THR A 67 10.65 -11.08 14.53
CA THR A 67 11.83 -11.93 14.37
C THR A 67 12.01 -12.34 12.91
N THR A 68 13.27 -12.49 12.50
CA THR A 68 13.65 -12.92 11.15
C THR A 68 14.53 -14.17 11.21
N ASP A 69 14.39 -15.05 10.22
CA ASP A 69 15.34 -16.16 9.99
C ASP A 69 16.40 -15.76 8.95
N PHE A 70 16.37 -14.50 8.47
CA PHE A 70 17.39 -13.93 7.61
C PHE A 70 18.61 -13.51 8.44
N VAL A 71 19.71 -14.23 8.28
CA VAL A 71 20.95 -14.01 9.05
C VAL A 71 21.69 -12.76 8.53
N ARG A 72 21.78 -11.72 9.36
CA ARG A 72 22.54 -10.49 9.06
C ARG A 72 23.77 -10.40 9.97
N PRO A 73 25.01 -10.40 9.43
CA PRO A 73 26.22 -10.32 10.25
C PRO A 73 26.25 -9.12 11.20
N PHE A 74 25.73 -7.97 10.75
CA PHE A 74 25.70 -6.76 11.56
C PHE A 74 24.70 -6.84 12.73
N SER A 75 23.54 -7.48 12.54
CA SER A 75 22.57 -7.66 13.65
C SER A 75 23.11 -8.65 14.69
N ILE A 76 23.84 -9.68 14.25
CA ILE A 76 24.55 -10.60 15.17
C ILE A 76 25.55 -9.81 16.01
N TYR A 77 26.39 -8.97 15.38
CA TYR A 77 27.36 -8.15 16.10
C TYR A 77 26.69 -7.24 17.15
N LEU A 78 25.59 -6.56 16.79
CA LEU A 78 24.86 -5.72 17.73
C LEU A 78 24.25 -6.52 18.88
N LEU A 79 23.71 -7.71 18.60
CA LEU A 79 23.13 -8.58 19.60
C LEU A 79 24.18 -9.12 20.56
N GLN A 80 25.32 -9.58 20.05
CA GLN A 80 26.46 -10.05 20.85
C GLN A 80 26.97 -8.94 21.77
N LYS A 81 27.09 -7.71 21.25
CA LYS A 81 27.47 -6.54 22.04
C LYS A 81 26.45 -6.20 23.13
N HIS A 82 25.15 -6.30 22.84
CA HIS A 82 24.09 -6.03 23.80
C HIS A 82 23.98 -7.12 24.88
N ARG A 83 24.25 -8.39 24.54
CA ARG A 83 24.16 -9.53 25.49
C ARG A 83 25.47 -9.84 26.22
N GLY A 84 26.61 -9.38 25.72
CA GLY A 84 27.93 -9.74 26.26
C GLY A 84 28.35 -11.18 25.94
N GLU A 85 27.74 -11.81 24.94
CA GLU A 85 27.96 -13.21 24.56
C GLU A 85 28.60 -13.29 23.16
N THR A 86 29.69 -14.03 23.02
CA THR A 86 30.47 -14.09 21.76
C THR A 86 30.02 -15.18 20.78
N ASN A 87 29.20 -16.16 21.20
CA ASN A 87 28.90 -17.36 20.40
C ASN A 87 27.44 -17.87 20.45
N ALA A 88 26.50 -17.13 21.04
CA ALA A 88 25.09 -17.53 21.06
C ALA A 88 24.36 -16.98 19.83
N LEU A 89 24.08 -17.84 18.85
CA LEU A 89 23.07 -17.56 17.81
C LEU A 89 21.71 -17.97 18.38
N PRO A 90 20.81 -17.03 18.74
CA PRO A 90 19.47 -17.40 19.17
C PRO A 90 18.71 -18.11 18.04
N GLU A 91 17.82 -19.05 18.38
CA GLU A 91 16.97 -19.71 17.38
C GLU A 91 16.07 -18.70 16.63
N LEU A 92 15.58 -17.67 17.33
CA LEU A 92 14.85 -16.54 16.75
C LEU A 92 15.66 -15.25 16.89
N HIS A 93 16.09 -14.68 15.77
CA HIS A 93 16.81 -13.42 15.74
C HIS A 93 15.82 -12.25 15.65
N PRO A 94 15.90 -11.23 16.51
CA PRO A 94 15.09 -10.02 16.37
C PRO A 94 15.48 -9.28 15.10
N ASP A 95 14.50 -8.86 14.30
CA ASP A 95 14.77 -8.03 13.13
C ASP A 95 14.97 -6.57 13.55
N LEU A 96 16.12 -6.00 13.16
CA LEU A 96 16.50 -4.61 13.49
C LEU A 96 16.59 -3.71 12.26
N ALA A 97 16.44 -4.28 11.07
CA ALA A 97 16.74 -3.60 9.82
C ALA A 97 15.48 -3.09 9.12
N ASN A 98 14.36 -3.80 9.23
CA ASN A 98 13.14 -3.39 8.57
C ASN A 98 12.30 -2.49 9.48
N PRO A 99 11.78 -1.35 8.99
CA PRO A 99 10.82 -0.54 9.72
C PRO A 99 9.50 -1.31 9.96
N PRO A 100 8.85 -1.15 11.13
CA PRO A 100 7.73 -2.00 11.52
C PRO A 100 6.44 -1.79 10.73
N ALA A 101 6.24 -0.61 10.12
CA ALA A 101 4.97 -0.25 9.49
C ALA A 101 4.56 -1.20 8.35
N TYR A 102 5.49 -1.49 7.44
CA TYR A 102 5.19 -2.34 6.28
C TYR A 102 5.02 -3.82 6.66
N PRO A 103 5.93 -4.45 7.43
CA PRO A 103 5.72 -5.83 7.90
C PRO A 103 4.49 -5.98 8.79
N ALA A 104 4.11 -4.97 9.59
CA ALA A 104 2.88 -5.02 10.39
C ALA A 104 1.62 -4.98 9.51
N LEU A 105 1.61 -4.14 8.46
CA LEU A 105 0.53 -4.11 7.47
C LEU A 105 0.35 -5.48 6.81
N LEU A 106 1.45 -6.07 6.33
CA LEU A 106 1.45 -7.40 5.73
C LEU A 106 1.05 -8.49 6.73
N ALA A 107 1.51 -8.40 7.97
CA ALA A 107 1.15 -9.37 9.00
C ALA A 107 -0.35 -9.33 9.31
N GLY A 108 -0.94 -8.13 9.36
CA GLY A 108 -2.38 -7.96 9.55
C GLY A 108 -3.19 -8.61 8.43
N THR A 109 -2.76 -8.44 7.17
CA THR A 109 -3.46 -9.02 6.02
C THR A 109 -3.30 -10.54 5.97
N LEU A 110 -2.11 -11.06 6.25
CA LEU A 110 -1.85 -12.48 6.34
C LEU A 110 -2.61 -13.16 7.49
N LYS A 111 -2.75 -12.48 8.64
CA LYS A 111 -3.53 -12.96 9.78
C LYS A 111 -5.03 -12.99 9.47
N PHE A 112 -5.52 -11.97 8.76
CA PHE A 112 -6.91 -11.91 8.31
C PHE A 112 -7.25 -13.03 7.32
N MET A 113 -6.36 -13.28 6.35
CA MET A 113 -6.56 -14.29 5.31
C MET A 113 -6.27 -15.72 5.76
N ARG A 114 -5.87 -15.93 7.03
CA ARG A 114 -5.48 -17.24 7.60
C ARG A 114 -4.53 -18.00 6.67
N GLY A 115 -3.41 -17.39 6.31
CA GLY A 115 -2.49 -17.96 5.34
C GLY A 115 -2.01 -19.35 5.74
N ASP A 116 -2.21 -20.34 4.86
CA ASP A 116 -1.54 -21.63 4.97
C ASP A 116 -0.08 -21.46 4.52
N TYR A 117 0.85 -21.66 5.45
CA TYR A 117 2.28 -21.41 5.21
C TYR A 117 3.08 -22.66 4.81
N GLU A 118 2.40 -23.77 4.53
CA GLU A 118 3.05 -25.04 4.18
C GLU A 118 3.83 -24.92 2.86
N ILE A 119 5.12 -25.25 2.93
CA ILE A 119 5.99 -25.29 1.76
C ILE A 119 5.68 -26.58 0.99
N ARG A 120 5.03 -26.45 -0.16
CA ARG A 120 4.67 -27.60 -1.00
C ARG A 120 5.91 -28.19 -1.66
N THR A 121 6.10 -29.50 -1.50
CA THR A 121 7.20 -30.26 -2.12
C THR A 121 6.71 -31.06 -3.35
N GLY A 122 7.61 -31.37 -4.28
CA GLY A 122 7.27 -32.19 -5.46
C GLY A 122 6.86 -31.35 -6.69
N ILE A 123 5.89 -31.83 -7.47
CA ILE A 123 5.42 -31.15 -8.70
C ILE A 123 4.70 -29.83 -8.35
N ASP A 124 4.06 -29.77 -7.18
CA ASP A 124 3.35 -28.59 -6.69
C ASP A 124 4.27 -27.42 -6.31
N LYS A 125 5.60 -27.61 -6.26
CA LYS A 125 6.56 -26.53 -5.99
C LYS A 125 6.56 -25.42 -7.05
N PHE A 126 6.06 -25.73 -8.25
CA PHE A 126 5.97 -24.78 -9.36
C PHE A 126 4.69 -23.94 -9.33
N ARG A 127 3.78 -24.19 -8.37
CA ARG A 127 2.59 -23.36 -8.18
C ARG A 127 2.96 -22.06 -7.47
N ILE A 128 2.20 -21.01 -7.76
CA ILE A 128 2.30 -19.72 -7.08
C ILE A 128 2.03 -19.94 -5.59
N TYR A 129 2.90 -19.39 -4.74
CA TYR A 129 2.78 -19.49 -3.30
C TYR A 129 1.65 -18.58 -2.83
N GLY A 130 0.59 -19.17 -2.26
CA GLY A 130 -0.66 -18.47 -1.94
C GLY A 130 -0.47 -17.21 -1.08
N PRO A 131 0.29 -17.27 0.03
CA PRO A 131 0.56 -16.09 0.87
C PRO A 131 1.20 -14.92 0.11
N ASP A 132 2.06 -15.20 -0.87
CA ASP A 132 2.74 -14.16 -1.63
C ASP A 132 1.78 -13.44 -2.59
N MET A 133 0.72 -14.12 -3.05
CA MET A 133 -0.33 -13.50 -3.87
C MET A 133 -1.10 -12.43 -3.08
N TRP A 134 -1.34 -12.66 -1.77
CA TRP A 134 -1.97 -11.68 -0.90
C TRP A 134 -1.09 -10.45 -0.68
N ILE A 135 0.22 -10.63 -0.54
CA ILE A 135 1.18 -9.52 -0.39
C ILE A 135 1.18 -8.65 -1.65
N THR A 136 1.22 -9.26 -2.83
CA THR A 136 1.11 -8.54 -4.10
C THR A 136 -0.23 -7.81 -4.21
N GLY A 137 -1.34 -8.42 -3.81
CA GLY A 137 -2.65 -7.78 -3.79
C GLY A 137 -2.69 -6.52 -2.91
N VAL A 138 -2.05 -6.55 -1.73
CA VAL A 138 -1.90 -5.38 -0.87
C VAL A 138 -1.11 -4.27 -1.56
N ASN A 139 0.00 -4.62 -2.21
CA ASN A 139 0.83 -3.64 -2.92
C ASN A 139 0.13 -3.05 -4.16
N GLN A 140 -0.60 -3.86 -4.92
CA GLN A 140 -1.44 -3.36 -6.01
C GLN A 140 -2.52 -2.41 -5.48
N ALA A 141 -3.15 -2.72 -4.34
CA ALA A 141 -4.09 -1.80 -3.70
C ALA A 141 -3.42 -0.48 -3.27
N LEU A 142 -2.22 -0.54 -2.65
CA LEU A 142 -1.44 0.66 -2.32
C LEU A 142 -1.10 1.48 -3.57
N PHE A 143 -0.78 0.84 -4.69
CA PHE A 143 -0.54 1.53 -5.94
C PHE A 143 -1.79 2.26 -6.45
N GLN A 144 -2.98 1.63 -6.40
CA GLN A 144 -4.22 2.30 -6.77
C GLN A 144 -4.55 3.48 -5.84
N VAL A 145 -4.28 3.35 -4.54
CA VAL A 145 -4.39 4.46 -3.59
C VAL A 145 -3.44 5.60 -3.96
N ALA A 146 -2.19 5.29 -4.33
CA ALA A 146 -1.23 6.30 -4.79
C ALA A 146 -1.72 7.04 -6.04
N VAL A 147 -2.25 6.33 -7.04
CA VAL A 147 -2.86 6.96 -8.23
C VAL A 147 -4.03 7.88 -7.83
N GLY A 148 -4.89 7.41 -6.94
CA GLY A 148 -6.00 8.21 -6.41
C GLY A 148 -5.53 9.47 -5.70
N LEU A 149 -4.49 9.38 -4.86
CA LEU A 149 -3.90 10.54 -4.19
C LEU A 149 -3.28 11.52 -5.18
N VAL A 150 -2.55 11.05 -6.19
CA VAL A 150 -2.03 11.92 -7.28
C VAL A 150 -3.17 12.65 -7.96
N PHE A 151 -4.27 11.96 -8.30
CA PHE A 151 -5.45 12.59 -8.88
C PHE A 151 -6.04 13.67 -7.96
N LEU A 152 -6.22 13.37 -6.67
CA LEU A 152 -6.82 14.30 -5.71
C LEU A 152 -5.94 15.54 -5.49
N ILE A 153 -4.63 15.36 -5.39
CA ILE A 153 -3.66 16.45 -5.26
C ILE A 153 -3.68 17.29 -6.54
N ALA A 154 -3.54 16.67 -7.71
CA ALA A 154 -3.49 17.38 -8.98
C ALA A 154 -4.80 18.14 -9.27
N ARG A 155 -5.96 17.56 -8.93
CA ARG A 155 -7.27 18.22 -9.07
C ARG A 155 -7.43 19.40 -8.11
N ARG A 156 -6.70 19.40 -7.00
CA ARG A 156 -6.76 20.47 -5.99
C ARG A 156 -5.77 21.59 -6.28
N LEU A 157 -4.56 21.26 -6.73
CA LEU A 157 -3.51 22.24 -7.06
C LEU A 157 -3.66 22.82 -8.47
N PHE A 158 -4.25 22.07 -9.39
CA PHE A 158 -4.43 22.42 -10.80
C PHE A 158 -5.88 22.16 -11.25
N ASP A 159 -6.08 22.00 -12.56
CA ASP A 159 -7.38 21.73 -13.15
C ASP A 159 -7.73 20.22 -13.22
N PRO A 160 -9.04 19.88 -13.34
CA PRO A 160 -9.49 18.50 -13.50
C PRO A 160 -8.84 17.75 -14.68
N SER A 161 -8.53 18.46 -15.78
CA SER A 161 -7.87 17.88 -16.94
C SER A 161 -6.44 17.43 -16.63
N VAL A 162 -5.68 18.24 -15.89
CA VAL A 162 -4.31 17.92 -15.45
C VAL A 162 -4.33 16.71 -14.52
N ALA A 163 -5.33 16.63 -13.64
CA ALA A 163 -5.48 15.51 -12.72
C ALA A 163 -5.64 14.16 -13.42
N TRP A 164 -6.48 14.09 -14.46
CA TRP A 164 -6.66 12.87 -15.24
C TRP A 164 -5.39 12.47 -16.01
N VAL A 165 -4.69 13.45 -16.59
CA VAL A 165 -3.42 13.19 -17.29
C VAL A 165 -2.35 12.69 -16.32
N ALA A 166 -2.20 13.31 -15.16
CA ALA A 166 -1.24 12.90 -14.14
C ALA A 166 -1.52 11.49 -13.62
N ALA A 167 -2.79 11.19 -13.29
CA ALA A 167 -3.21 9.86 -12.86
C ALA A 167 -2.95 8.80 -13.94
N GLY A 168 -3.25 9.12 -15.20
CA GLY A 168 -2.99 8.25 -16.35
C GLY A 168 -1.51 7.97 -16.57
N ILE A 169 -0.63 8.98 -16.44
CA ILE A 169 0.82 8.81 -16.54
C ILE A 169 1.35 7.90 -15.43
N VAL A 170 0.94 8.14 -14.18
CA VAL A 170 1.34 7.31 -13.04
C VAL A 170 0.86 5.87 -13.21
N MET A 171 -0.41 5.69 -13.61
CA MET A 171 -0.96 4.37 -13.90
C MET A 171 -0.28 3.69 -15.09
N GLY A 172 0.17 4.44 -16.10
CA GLY A 172 0.91 3.89 -17.25
C GLY A 172 2.40 3.64 -16.99
N THR A 173 2.92 4.00 -15.81
CA THR A 173 4.34 3.86 -15.50
C THR A 173 4.67 2.42 -15.12
N GLU A 174 5.30 1.69 -16.04
CA GLU A 174 5.71 0.28 -15.86
C GLU A 174 6.54 0.04 -14.59
N LEU A 175 7.40 0.99 -14.22
CA LEU A 175 8.22 0.87 -13.01
C LEU A 175 7.37 0.71 -11.73
N LEU A 176 6.22 1.38 -11.65
CA LEU A 176 5.35 1.31 -10.47
C LEU A 176 4.59 -0.02 -10.40
N TRP A 177 4.22 -0.60 -11.55
CA TRP A 177 3.69 -1.96 -11.63
C TRP A 177 4.71 -2.99 -11.17
N ARG A 178 5.96 -2.85 -11.60
CA ARG A 178 7.06 -3.72 -11.15
C ARG A 178 7.27 -3.64 -9.64
N PHE A 179 7.19 -2.45 -9.05
CA PHE A 179 7.24 -2.30 -7.59
C PHE A 179 6.03 -2.92 -6.88
N SER A 180 4.84 -2.93 -7.51
CA SER A 180 3.65 -3.57 -6.95
C SER A 180 3.79 -5.10 -6.81
N ASN A 181 4.52 -5.73 -7.74
CA ASN A 181 4.81 -7.17 -7.68
C ASN A 181 6.04 -7.55 -6.86
N ALA A 182 6.91 -6.59 -6.55
CA ALA A 182 8.19 -6.88 -5.93
C ALA A 182 8.08 -7.24 -4.43
N GLY A 183 6.95 -6.93 -3.78
CA GLY A 183 6.80 -7.12 -2.34
C GLY A 183 7.52 -6.07 -1.49
N LEU A 184 7.86 -4.91 -2.06
CA LEU A 184 8.68 -3.88 -1.43
C LEU A 184 7.86 -2.83 -0.65
N PRO A 185 8.45 -2.18 0.39
CA PRO A 185 7.80 -1.10 1.12
C PRO A 185 7.63 0.20 0.32
N THR A 186 8.21 0.29 -0.88
CA THR A 186 8.26 1.50 -1.71
C THR A 186 6.87 2.11 -1.95
N LEU A 187 5.86 1.30 -2.26
CA LEU A 187 4.52 1.82 -2.52
C LEU A 187 3.83 2.36 -1.26
N LEU A 188 4.08 1.74 -0.10
CA LEU A 188 3.61 2.28 1.17
C LEU A 188 4.23 3.65 1.42
N LEU A 189 5.55 3.80 1.21
CA LEU A 189 6.23 5.09 1.36
C LEU A 189 5.68 6.15 0.41
N VAL A 190 5.41 5.79 -0.85
CA VAL A 190 4.78 6.69 -1.82
C VAL A 190 3.40 7.13 -1.34
N VAL A 191 2.57 6.21 -0.84
CA VAL A 191 1.25 6.54 -0.29
C VAL A 191 1.37 7.47 0.91
N LEU A 192 2.27 7.19 1.86
CA LEU A 192 2.48 8.04 3.04
C LEU A 192 2.98 9.44 2.65
N PHE A 193 3.92 9.53 1.72
CA PHE A 193 4.45 10.79 1.22
C PHE A 193 3.37 11.60 0.48
N LEU A 194 2.61 10.97 -0.41
CA LEU A 194 1.50 11.63 -1.09
C LEU A 194 0.39 12.04 -0.11
N GLY A 195 0.12 11.21 0.90
CA GLY A 195 -0.79 11.53 2.00
C GLY A 195 -0.36 12.79 2.76
N LEU A 196 0.95 12.92 3.03
CA LEU A 196 1.53 14.11 3.63
C LEU A 196 1.36 15.33 2.73
N CYS A 197 1.71 15.22 1.44
CA CYS A 197 1.53 16.31 0.48
C CYS A 197 0.05 16.74 0.39
N TRP A 198 -0.87 15.79 0.41
CA TRP A 198 -2.30 16.07 0.40
C TRP A 198 -2.77 16.76 1.69
N ALA A 199 -2.31 16.30 2.86
CA ALA A 199 -2.61 16.93 4.14
C ALA A 199 -2.05 18.35 4.22
N LEU A 200 -0.81 18.57 3.80
CA LEU A 200 -0.18 19.89 3.75
C LEU A 200 -0.92 20.84 2.78
N ALA A 201 -1.26 20.37 1.58
CA ALA A 201 -2.05 21.15 0.62
C ALA A 201 -3.44 21.49 1.17
N ARG A 202 -4.02 20.62 2.01
CA ARG A 202 -5.27 20.89 2.70
C ARG A 202 -5.09 21.95 3.78
N ILE A 203 -4.07 21.84 4.62
CA ILE A 203 -3.79 22.78 5.71
C ILE A 203 -3.49 24.18 5.15
N ASP A 204 -2.65 24.32 4.11
CA ASP A 204 -2.31 25.62 3.51
C ASP A 204 -3.57 26.36 3.01
N PHE A 205 -4.54 25.64 2.47
CA PHE A 205 -5.81 26.23 2.07
C PHE A 205 -6.67 26.63 3.26
N LEU A 206 -6.77 25.77 4.28
CA LEU A 206 -7.55 26.07 5.50
C LEU A 206 -6.96 27.26 6.28
N GLY A 207 -5.63 27.42 6.28
CA GLY A 207 -4.96 28.56 6.90
C GLY A 207 -5.25 29.90 6.20
N ARG A 208 -5.73 29.87 4.96
CA ARG A 208 -6.15 31.09 4.23
C ARG A 208 -7.58 31.50 4.56
N ASP A 209 -8.42 30.57 5.03
CA ASP A 209 -9.82 30.80 5.42
C ASP A 209 -9.97 30.76 6.95
N THR A 210 -9.90 31.91 7.61
CA THR A 210 -9.99 32.04 9.07
C THR A 210 -11.41 31.75 9.58
N THR A 211 -11.71 30.49 9.90
CA THR A 211 -12.92 30.10 10.66
C THR A 211 -12.63 28.98 11.66
N ASP A 212 -13.15 29.13 12.88
CA ASP A 212 -12.89 28.36 14.11
C ASP A 212 -13.06 26.82 13.97
N THR A 213 -13.87 26.36 13.01
CA THR A 213 -14.08 24.92 12.73
C THR A 213 -12.85 24.25 12.07
N HIS A 214 -11.97 25.03 11.43
CA HIS A 214 -10.81 24.51 10.71
C HIS A 214 -9.62 24.18 11.62
N ASP A 215 -9.51 24.80 12.80
CA ASP A 215 -8.44 24.54 13.76
C ASP A 215 -8.42 23.08 14.27
N ARG A 216 -9.60 22.51 14.51
CA ARG A 216 -9.72 21.10 14.92
C ARG A 216 -9.35 20.13 13.80
N GLN A 217 -9.57 20.50 12.54
CA GLN A 217 -9.16 19.68 11.39
C GLN A 217 -7.67 19.75 11.14
N ILE A 218 -7.04 20.91 11.36
CA ILE A 218 -5.59 21.10 11.26
C ILE A 218 -4.88 20.31 12.36
N LEU A 219 -5.37 20.36 13.60
CA LEU A 219 -4.85 19.55 14.72
C LEU A 219 -5.00 18.05 14.49
N PHE A 220 -6.13 17.60 13.94
CA PHE A 220 -6.34 16.18 13.64
C PHE A 220 -5.46 15.70 12.48
N LEU A 221 -5.24 16.52 11.45
CA LEU A 221 -4.33 16.22 10.34
C LEU A 221 -2.87 16.22 10.77
N GLY A 222 -2.46 17.14 11.67
CA GLY A 222 -1.12 17.14 12.28
C GLY A 222 -0.86 15.89 13.12
N ALA A 223 -1.80 15.54 14.00
CA ALA A 223 -1.70 14.35 14.84
C ALA A 223 -1.69 13.02 14.05
N LEU A 224 -2.44 12.94 12.95
CA LEU A 224 -2.47 11.74 12.10
C LEU A 224 -1.18 11.56 11.29
N MET A 225 -0.43 12.65 11.07
CA MET A 225 0.82 12.67 10.32
C MET A 225 2.08 12.78 11.20
N GLY A 226 1.92 12.89 12.52
CA GLY A 226 3.04 12.95 13.48
C GLY A 226 3.79 14.28 13.51
N VAL A 227 3.12 15.38 13.18
CA VAL A 227 3.62 16.77 13.37
C VAL A 227 3.03 17.36 14.64
#